data_AF-A0A316VW39-F1
#
_entry.id   AF-A0A316VW39-F1
#
_cell.length_a   1.000
_cell.length_b   1.000
_cell.length_c   1.000
_cell.angle_alpha   90.00
_cell.angle_beta   90.00
_cell.angle_gamma   90.00
#
_symmetry.space_group_name_H-M   'P 1'
#
loop_
_entity.id
_entity.type
_entity.pdbx_description
1 polymer ?
#
loop_
_entity_poly.entity_id
_entity_poly.type
_entity_poly.pdbx_seq_one_letter_code
_entity_poly.pdbx_strand_id
1 'polypeptide(L)'
;MLKAHRLSLIGSKDAPTKLLKSGPWHHIRHPFYTSYMINIICIALASAPTTRNRLIAAASAMGVCVVWAFAATREEAKFEQSKLKGEYEAYKRQTGMLIPRLTITVCQKRRLE
;
A
#
# COMPACT_ATOMS: atom_id res chain seq x y z
N MET A 1 -1.24 20.96 -4.11
CA MET A 1 -2.25 20.70 -3.05
C MET A 1 -3.08 19.48 -3.43
N LEU A 2 -3.08 18.42 -2.62
CA LEU A 2 -4.00 17.29 -2.81
C LEU A 2 -5.42 17.79 -2.48
N LYS A 3 -6.32 17.88 -3.46
CA LYS A 3 -7.75 18.06 -3.17
C LYS A 3 -8.17 16.91 -2.24
N ALA A 4 -8.66 17.23 -1.05
CA ALA A 4 -9.06 16.25 -0.05
C ALA A 4 -10.25 15.44 -0.57
N HIS A 5 -9.96 14.32 -1.21
CA HIS A 5 -10.97 13.32 -1.54
C HIS A 5 -11.14 12.45 -0.30
N ARG A 6 -12.40 12.18 0.10
CA ARG A 6 -12.66 11.29 1.24
C ARG A 6 -12.19 9.89 0.86
N LEU A 7 -11.10 9.46 1.48
CA LEU A 7 -10.64 8.09 1.43
C LEU A 7 -11.60 7.23 2.24
N SER A 8 -11.89 6.04 1.73
CA SER A 8 -12.65 5.05 2.47
C SER A 8 -11.87 4.63 3.71
N LEU A 9 -12.57 4.41 4.82
CA LEU A 9 -11.95 3.86 6.03
C LEU A 9 -11.52 2.40 5.78
N ILE A 10 -10.44 2.00 6.44
CA ILE A 10 -9.95 0.62 6.42
C ILE A 10 -11.09 -0.31 6.83
N GLY A 11 -11.33 -1.34 6.01
CA GLY A 11 -12.36 -2.34 6.29
C GLY A 11 -13.81 -1.89 6.05
N SER A 12 -14.07 -0.68 5.57
CA SER A 12 -15.45 -0.24 5.26
C SER A 12 -16.04 -1.05 4.09
N LYS A 13 -17.36 -1.18 4.03
CA LYS A 13 -18.06 -1.94 2.97
C LYS A 13 -18.44 -1.07 1.77
N ASP A 14 -17.99 0.18 1.75
CA ASP A 14 -18.36 1.14 0.71
C ASP A 14 -17.81 0.71 -0.64
N ALA A 15 -18.60 0.91 -1.69
CA ALA A 15 -18.16 0.68 -3.06
C ALA A 15 -17.12 1.73 -3.46
N PRO A 16 -16.02 1.35 -4.12
CA PRO A 16 -15.01 2.31 -4.54
C PRO A 16 -15.58 3.25 -5.62
N THR A 17 -15.57 4.55 -5.33
CA THR A 17 -16.08 5.60 -6.22
C THR A 17 -15.00 6.26 -7.06
N LYS A 18 -13.74 6.15 -6.63
CA LYS A 18 -12.60 6.79 -7.30
C LYS A 18 -11.32 5.99 -7.14
N LEU A 19 -10.51 5.99 -8.19
CA LEU A 19 -9.15 5.44 -8.19
C LEU A 19 -8.11 6.56 -8.13
N LEU A 20 -7.22 6.51 -7.13
CA LEU A 20 -6.09 7.43 -7.01
C LEU A 20 -4.86 6.81 -7.64
N LYS A 21 -4.24 7.52 -8.60
CA LYS A 21 -3.06 7.06 -9.37
C LYS A 21 -1.88 8.04 -9.32
N SER A 22 -2.01 9.15 -8.61
CA SER A 22 -1.02 10.23 -8.57
C SER A 22 -0.34 10.32 -7.19
N GLY A 23 0.88 10.85 -7.15
CA GLY A 23 1.67 10.92 -5.92
C GLY A 23 2.18 9.52 -5.50
N PRO A 24 2.12 9.14 -4.21
CA PRO A 24 2.65 7.85 -3.75
C PRO A 24 1.91 6.65 -4.37
N TRP A 25 0.62 6.83 -4.70
CA TRP A 25 -0.19 5.84 -5.43
C TRP A 25 0.33 5.56 -6.84
N HIS A 26 1.19 6.40 -7.43
CA HIS A 26 1.80 6.07 -8.73
C HIS A 26 2.80 4.91 -8.63
N HIS A 27 3.42 4.73 -7.47
CA HIS A 27 4.48 3.74 -7.27
C HIS A 27 3.98 2.48 -6.55
N ILE A 28 3.10 2.66 -5.56
CA ILE A 28 2.59 1.61 -4.69
C ILE A 28 1.09 1.79 -4.54
N ARG A 29 0.31 0.71 -4.73
CA ARG A 29 -1.16 0.75 -4.65
C ARG A 29 -1.67 1.03 -3.24
N HIS A 30 -0.93 0.55 -2.23
CA HIS A 30 -1.29 0.69 -0.81
C HIS A 30 -0.21 1.41 0.01
N PRO A 31 0.04 2.71 -0.24
CA PRO A 31 1.13 3.43 0.41
C PRO A 31 0.96 3.54 1.93
N PHE A 32 -0.28 3.59 2.44
CA PHE A 32 -0.53 3.58 3.88
C PHE A 32 -0.16 2.25 4.52
N TYR A 33 -0.58 1.11 3.94
CA TYR A 33 -0.18 -0.20 4.46
C TYR A 33 1.33 -0.38 4.43
N THR A 34 2.00 0.04 3.35
CA THR A 34 3.47 0.05 3.29
C THR A 34 4.08 0.89 4.41
N SER A 35 3.55 2.08 4.70
CA SER A 35 4.06 2.92 5.80
C SER A 35 3.92 2.26 7.17
N TYR A 36 2.80 1.56 7.42
CA TYR A 36 2.58 0.82 8.66
C TYR A 36 3.50 -0.40 8.79
N MET A 37 3.75 -1.10 7.68
CA MET A 37 4.70 -2.23 7.64
C MET A 37 6.13 -1.75 7.91
N ILE A 38 6.57 -0.65 7.30
CA ILE A 38 7.89 -0.07 7.57
C ILE A 38 8.00 0.32 9.06
N ASN A 39 6.97 0.98 9.60
CA ASN A 39 6.96 1.38 11.00
C ASN A 39 7.10 0.18 11.96
N ILE A 40 6.32 -0.89 11.78
CA ILE A 40 6.40 -2.05 12.67
C ILE A 40 7.73 -2.79 12.54
N ILE A 41 8.31 -2.84 11.34
CA ILE A 41 9.64 -3.40 11.12
C ILE A 41 10.70 -2.56 11.85
N CYS A 42 10.65 -1.23 11.73
CA CYS A 42 11.57 -0.34 12.44
C CYS A 42 11.47 -0.51 13.96
N ILE A 43 10.26 -0.60 14.50
CA ILE A 43 10.03 -0.84 15.93
C ILE A 43 10.64 -2.17 16.35
N ALA A 44 10.40 -3.25 15.59
CA ALA A 44 10.94 -4.56 15.90
C ALA A 44 12.47 -4.60 15.89
N LEU A 45 13.09 -3.88 14.95
CA LEU A 45 14.55 -3.76 14.85
C LEU A 45 15.14 -2.93 16.00
N ALA A 46 14.49 -1.84 16.40
CA ALA A 46 14.98 -0.95 17.45
C ALA A 46 14.80 -1.51 18.87
N SER A 47 13.77 -2.33 19.11
CA SER A 47 13.33 -2.70 20.47
C SER A 47 13.98 -3.97 21.04
N ALA A 48 14.87 -4.65 20.30
CA ALA A 48 15.28 -6.02 20.62
C ALA A 48 16.78 -6.15 20.98
N PRO A 49 17.17 -5.88 22.24
CA PRO A 49 18.58 -5.91 22.66
C PRO A 49 19.20 -7.33 22.61
N THR A 50 18.44 -8.37 22.95
CA THR A 50 18.91 -9.77 23.03
C THR A 50 18.39 -10.64 21.88
N THR A 51 19.16 -11.64 21.45
CA THR A 51 18.83 -12.54 20.32
C THR A 51 17.48 -13.23 20.44
N ARG A 52 17.07 -13.68 21.64
CA ARG A 52 15.75 -14.30 21.88
C ARG A 52 14.60 -13.32 21.63
N ASN A 53 14.75 -12.07 22.06
CA ASN A 53 13.73 -11.03 21.88
C ASN A 53 13.64 -10.58 20.42
N ARG A 54 14.73 -10.68 19.65
CA ARG A 54 14.72 -10.37 18.20
C ARG A 54 13.84 -11.33 17.42
N LEU A 55 13.88 -12.63 17.72
CA LEU A 55 13.03 -13.62 17.03
C LEU A 55 11.55 -13.37 17.29
N ILE A 56 11.18 -13.10 18.54
CA ILE A 56 9.79 -12.78 18.90
C ILE A 56 9.35 -11.49 18.22
N ALA A 57 10.17 -10.42 18.30
CA ALA A 57 9.86 -9.13 17.66
C ALA A 57 9.72 -9.27 16.13
N ALA A 58 10.62 -10.03 15.49
CA ALA A 58 10.55 -10.30 14.05
C ALA A 58 9.31 -11.10 13.67
N ALA A 59 8.97 -12.15 14.44
CA ALA A 59 7.76 -12.94 14.22
C ALA A 59 6.49 -12.11 14.39
N SER A 60 6.42 -11.25 15.42
CA SER A 60 5.30 -10.32 15.63
C SER A 60 5.17 -9.32 14.47
N ALA A 61 6.27 -8.69 14.06
CA ALA A 61 6.27 -7.77 12.91
C ALA A 61 5.84 -8.48 11.62
N MET A 62 6.33 -9.70 11.38
CA MET A 62 5.92 -10.51 10.23
C MET A 62 4.42 -10.83 10.27
N GLY A 63 3.89 -11.21 11.42
CA GLY A 63 2.45 -11.44 11.59
C GLY A 63 1.60 -10.21 11.26
N VAL A 64 2.00 -9.03 11.76
CA VAL A 64 1.32 -7.76 11.45
C VAL A 64 1.42 -7.43 9.96
N CYS A 65 2.58 -7.64 9.34
CA CYS A 65 2.76 -7.48 7.90
C CYS A 65 1.81 -8.36 7.08
N VAL A 66 1.61 -9.61 7.48
CA VAL A 66 0.66 -10.53 6.81
C VAL A 66 -0.78 -10.01 6.93
N VAL A 67 -1.17 -9.50 8.10
CA VAL A 67 -2.51 -8.92 8.31
C VAL A 67 -2.76 -7.74 7.37
N TRP A 68 -1.78 -6.83 7.23
CA TRP A 68 -1.92 -5.69 6.31
C TRP A 68 -1.92 -6.11 4.83
N ALA A 69 -1.13 -7.11 4.45
CA ALA A 69 -1.17 -7.66 3.09
C ALA A 69 -2.53 -8.31 2.77
N PHE A 70 -3.14 -8.97 3.76
CA PHE A 70 -4.48 -9.54 3.61
C PHE A 70 -5.56 -8.45 3.51
N ALA A 71 -5.48 -7.41 4.35
CA ALA A 71 -6.38 -6.26 4.28
C ALA A 71 -6.30 -5.56 2.91
N ALA A 72 -5.08 -5.36 2.40
CA ALA A 72 -4.84 -4.81 1.07
C ALA A 72 -5.56 -5.63 -0.01
N THR A 73 -5.36 -6.96 -0.01
CA THR A 73 -6.02 -7.88 -0.96
C THR A 73 -7.55 -7.77 -0.91
N ARG A 74 -8.13 -7.67 0.30
CA ARG A 74 -9.58 -7.51 0.47
C ARG A 74 -10.10 -6.18 -0.07
N GLU A 75 -9.31 -5.11 0.03
CA GLU A 75 -9.66 -3.83 -0.59
C GLU A 75 -9.58 -3.89 -2.11
N GLU A 76 -8.58 -4.58 -2.67
CA GLU A 76 -8.47 -4.78 -4.12
C GLU A 76 -9.68 -5.54 -4.69
N ALA A 77 -10.16 -6.55 -3.96
CA ALA A 77 -11.34 -7.33 -4.35
C ALA A 77 -12.61 -6.48 -4.49
N LYS A 78 -12.72 -5.34 -3.78
CA LYS A 78 -13.84 -4.41 -3.94
C LYS A 78 -13.82 -3.74 -5.31
N PHE A 79 -12.63 -3.44 -5.84
CA PHE A 79 -12.52 -2.86 -7.18
C PHE A 79 -12.95 -3.84 -8.26
N GLU A 80 -12.66 -5.14 -8.08
CA GLU A 80 -13.07 -6.20 -9.00
C GLU A 80 -14.60 -6.36 -9.12
N GLN A 81 -15.33 -5.95 -8.08
CA GLN A 81 -16.81 -5.97 -8.03
C GLN A 81 -17.44 -4.62 -8.39
N SER A 82 -16.63 -3.61 -8.76
CA SER A 82 -17.09 -2.24 -8.99
C SER A 82 -17.07 -1.86 -10.47
N LYS A 83 -17.70 -0.72 -10.79
CA LYS A 83 -17.63 -0.09 -12.12
C LYS A 83 -16.20 0.30 -12.53
N LEU A 84 -15.27 0.40 -11.57
CA LEU A 84 -13.87 0.76 -11.78
C LEU A 84 -12.96 -0.44 -12.10
N LYS A 85 -13.51 -1.66 -12.21
CA LYS A 85 -12.74 -2.90 -12.45
C LYS A 85 -11.72 -2.75 -13.57
N GLY A 86 -12.14 -2.32 -14.76
CA GLY A 86 -11.24 -2.23 -15.92
C GLY A 86 -10.12 -1.21 -15.73
N GLU A 87 -10.43 -0.05 -15.15
CA GLU A 87 -9.42 0.97 -14.82
C GLU A 87 -8.43 0.46 -13.76
N TYR A 88 -8.95 -0.28 -12.78
CA TYR A 88 -8.15 -0.86 -11.72
C TYR A 88 -7.21 -1.95 -12.25
N GLU A 89 -7.69 -2.85 -13.12
CA GLU A 89 -6.85 -3.88 -13.75
C GLU A 89 -5.67 -3.29 -14.53
N ALA A 90 -5.89 -2.20 -15.29
CA ALA A 90 -4.82 -1.49 -15.98
C ALA A 90 -3.80 -0.91 -14.98
N TYR A 91 -4.27 -0.39 -13.85
CA TYR A 91 -3.43 0.13 -12.78
C TYR A 91 -2.63 -0.96 -12.05
N LYS A 92 -3.21 -2.16 -11.80
CA LYS A 92 -2.50 -3.33 -11.22
C LYS A 92 -1.29 -3.75 -12.06
N ARG A 93 -1.37 -3.60 -13.40
CA ARG A 93 -0.29 -3.96 -14.33
C ARG A 93 0.90 -3.00 -14.25
N GLN A 94 0.70 -1.77 -13.82
CA GLN A 94 1.74 -0.74 -13.81
C GLN A 94 2.32 -0.53 -12.40
N THR A 95 1.56 -0.86 -11.35
CA THR A 95 1.87 -0.44 -9.98
C THR A 95 1.98 -1.63 -9.04
N GLY A 96 3.04 -1.68 -8.24
CA GLY A 96 3.24 -2.73 -7.23
C GLY A 96 2.23 -2.62 -6.08
N MET A 97 1.95 -3.73 -5.38
CA MET A 97 0.93 -3.77 -4.31
C MET A 97 1.39 -3.03 -3.06
N LEU A 98 2.50 -3.49 -2.46
CA LEU A 98 3.09 -2.98 -1.22
C LEU A 98 4.55 -2.52 -1.41
N ILE A 99 5.21 -3.01 -2.45
CA ILE A 99 6.57 -2.65 -2.85
C ILE A 99 6.48 -2.08 -4.27
N PRO A 100 7.22 -1.01 -4.60
CA PRO A 100 7.24 -0.48 -5.96
C PRO A 100 7.62 -1.56 -6.95
N ARG A 101 6.98 -1.58 -8.12
CA ARG A 101 7.59 -2.29 -9.25
C ARG A 101 8.85 -1.51 -9.59
N LEU A 102 10.00 -2.19 -9.58
CA LEU A 102 11.25 -1.68 -10.14
C LEU A 102 11.12 -1.63 -11.67
N THR A 103 10.14 -0.89 -12.16
CA THR A 103 10.13 -0.44 -13.53
C THR A 103 11.02 0.80 -13.52
N ILE A 104 12.07 0.80 -14.34
CA ILE A 104 12.92 1.98 -14.54
C ILE A 104 12.04 3.04 -15.21
N THR A 105 11.21 3.72 -14.43
CA THR A 105 10.43 4.85 -14.91
C THR A 105 11.37 6.03 -14.85
N VAL A 106 12.03 6.30 -15.98
CA VAL A 106 12.75 7.54 -16.22
C VAL A 106 11.88 8.68 -15.72
N CYS A 107 12.41 9.49 -14.81
CA CYS A 107 11.77 10.68 -14.28
C CYS A 107 11.32 11.57 -15.46
N GLN A 108 10.05 11.45 -15.87
CA GLN A 108 9.49 12.38 -16.83
C GLN A 108 9.29 13.71 -16.10
N LYS A 109 10.30 14.55 -16.24
CA LYS A 109 10.33 15.96 -15.89
C LYS A 109 9.06 16.60 -16.44
N ARG A 110 8.10 16.84 -15.54
CA ARG A 110 6.83 17.51 -15.87
C ARG A 110 7.19 18.94 -16.29
N ARG A 111 7.14 19.20 -17.60
CA ARG A 111 7.30 20.55 -18.17
C ARG A 111 6.10 21.35 -17.70
N LEU A 112 6.37 22.34 -16.84
CA LEU A 112 5.41 23.35 -16.43
C LEU A 112 5.24 24.30 -17.63
N GLU A 113 4.04 24.34 -18.18
CA GLU A 113 3.53 25.47 -18.96
C GLU A 113 2.67 26.34 -18.03
#